data_AF-A0A367EVY9-F1
#
_entry.id   AF-A0A367EVY9-F1
#
_cell.length_a   1.000
_cell.length_b   1.000
_cell.length_c   1.000
_cell.angle_alpha   90.00
_cell.angle_beta   90.00
_cell.angle_gamma   90.00
#
_symmetry.space_group_name_H-M   'P 1'
#
loop_
_entity.id
_entity.type
_entity.pdbx_description
1 polymer ?
#
loop_
_entity_poly.entity_id
_entity_poly.type
_entity_poly.pdbx_seq_one_letter_code
_entity_poly.pdbx_strand_id
1 'polypeptide(L)'
;MTARTGVRHACVRLLTTPAGPDRRTSIADARTAICIARGVALADIDPASGYDVSERAYHSSRTRWLEEAAEHPDSDWLRKGYQEAAETWARRRPDLATDWPEWDDAMDGGEPR
;
A
#
# COMPACT_ATOMS: atom_id res chain seq x y z
N MET A 1 -10.31 -4.27 25.22
CA MET A 1 -9.18 -3.38 25.59
C MET A 1 -7.86 -4.15 25.43
N THR A 2 -7.53 -4.56 24.20
CA THR A 2 -6.55 -5.65 23.94
C THR A 2 -5.63 -5.39 22.74
N ALA A 3 -5.91 -4.35 21.93
CA ALA A 3 -5.14 -4.07 20.71
C ALA A 3 -3.73 -3.50 20.98
N ARG A 4 -3.54 -2.76 22.09
CA ARG A 4 -2.25 -2.10 22.39
C ARG A 4 -1.11 -3.07 22.73
N THR A 5 -1.43 -4.26 23.24
CA THR A 5 -0.41 -5.27 23.62
C THR A 5 0.13 -5.99 22.39
N GLY A 6 -0.70 -6.26 21.38
CA GLY A 6 -0.29 -6.93 20.14
C GLY A 6 0.69 -6.11 19.30
N VAL A 7 0.44 -4.80 19.17
CA VAL A 7 1.31 -3.91 18.36
C VAL A 7 2.72 -3.78 18.96
N ARG A 8 2.84 -3.73 20.29
CA ARG A 8 4.15 -3.65 20.96
C ARG A 8 4.99 -4.92 20.75
N HIS A 9 4.36 -6.09 20.76
CA HIS A 9 5.06 -7.36 20.56
C HIS A 9 5.58 -7.49 19.11
N ALA A 10 4.80 -7.03 18.13
CA ALA A 10 5.22 -6.96 16.73
C ALA A 10 6.43 -6.06 16.52
N CYS A 11 6.46 -4.85 17.11
CA CYS A 11 7.60 -3.94 16.99
C CYS A 11 8.91 -4.49 17.57
N VAL A 12 8.86 -5.20 18.71
CA VAL A 12 10.07 -5.78 19.32
C VAL A 12 10.65 -6.89 18.45
N ARG A 13 9.80 -7.72 17.82
CA ARG A 13 10.24 -8.80 16.92
C ARG A 13 10.91 -8.28 15.64
N LEU A 14 10.47 -7.13 15.13
CA LEU A 14 11.08 -6.49 13.95
C LEU A 14 12.51 -6.02 14.15
N LEU A 15 12.82 -5.51 15.35
CA LEU A 15 14.11 -4.90 15.66
C LEU A 15 15.21 -5.95 15.95
N THR A 16 14.83 -7.20 16.23
CA THR A 16 15.76 -8.26 16.64
C THR A 16 15.94 -9.35 15.59
N THR A 17 15.15 -9.37 14.50
CA THR A 17 15.27 -10.38 13.45
C THR A 17 16.45 -10.05 12.51
N PRO A 18 17.45 -10.92 12.36
CA PRO A 18 18.57 -10.71 11.45
C PRO A 18 18.11 -10.61 10.00
N ALA A 19 18.85 -9.89 9.15
CA ALA A 19 18.50 -9.72 7.74
C ALA A 19 18.37 -11.08 7.03
N GLY A 20 17.27 -11.29 6.30
CA GLY A 20 16.96 -12.57 5.67
C GLY A 20 15.46 -12.75 5.40
N PRO A 21 15.03 -13.93 4.89
CA PRO A 21 13.62 -14.26 4.70
C PRO A 21 12.82 -14.12 6.00
N ASP A 22 13.40 -14.51 7.13
CA ASP A 22 12.79 -14.38 8.45
C ASP A 22 12.43 -12.94 8.79
N ARG A 23 13.27 -11.96 8.40
CA ARG A 23 12.98 -10.54 8.59
C ARG A 23 11.83 -10.06 7.72
N ARG A 24 11.75 -10.52 6.46
CA ARG A 24 10.64 -10.16 5.56
C ARG A 24 9.32 -10.71 6.08
N THR A 25 9.32 -11.95 6.56
CA THR A 25 8.17 -12.57 7.22
C THR A 25 7.78 -11.80 8.49
N SER A 26 8.75 -11.46 9.35
CA SER A 26 8.48 -10.63 10.54
C SER A 26 7.86 -9.27 10.19
N ILE A 27 8.31 -8.62 9.09
CA ILE A 27 7.74 -7.36 8.59
C ILE A 27 6.31 -7.55 8.09
N ALA A 28 6.05 -8.59 7.31
CA ALA A 28 4.71 -8.90 6.83
C ALA A 28 3.76 -9.18 8.01
N ASP A 29 4.17 -10.02 8.97
CA ASP A 29 3.41 -10.32 10.19
C ASP A 29 3.06 -9.06 10.98
N ALA A 30 4.03 -8.15 11.14
CA ALA A 30 3.82 -6.91 11.86
C ALA A 30 2.82 -5.98 11.13
N ARG A 31 2.91 -5.89 9.81
CA ARG A 31 1.94 -5.12 9.01
C ARG A 31 0.54 -5.75 9.09
N THR A 32 0.45 -7.07 8.97
CA THR A 32 -0.81 -7.80 9.15
C THR A 32 -1.43 -7.50 10.51
N ALA A 33 -0.66 -7.54 11.59
CA ALA A 33 -1.15 -7.21 12.92
C ALA A 33 -1.66 -5.76 13.02
N ILE A 34 -0.98 -4.80 12.37
CA ILE A 34 -1.42 -3.40 12.30
C ILE A 34 -2.74 -3.29 11.52
N CYS A 35 -2.88 -3.95 10.38
CA CYS A 35 -4.09 -3.94 9.56
C CYS A 35 -5.29 -4.51 10.34
N ILE A 36 -5.11 -5.65 11.02
CA ILE A 36 -6.14 -6.24 11.89
C ILE A 36 -6.52 -5.28 13.02
N ALA A 37 -5.55 -4.65 13.67
CA ALA A 37 -5.81 -3.69 14.74
C ALA A 37 -6.56 -2.44 14.25
N ARG A 38 -6.44 -2.09 12.96
CA ARG A 38 -7.18 -1.01 12.30
C ARG A 38 -8.56 -1.44 11.78
N GLY A 39 -8.93 -2.71 11.95
CA GLY A 39 -10.23 -3.25 11.53
C GLY A 39 -10.30 -3.64 10.05
N VAL A 40 -9.16 -3.83 9.38
CA VAL A 40 -9.13 -4.36 8.00
C VAL A 40 -9.54 -5.83 8.04
N ALA A 41 -10.45 -6.24 7.15
CA ALA A 41 -10.85 -7.64 7.04
C ALA A 41 -9.67 -8.50 6.60
N LEU A 42 -9.56 -9.74 7.11
CA LEU A 42 -8.46 -10.63 6.75
C LEU A 42 -8.39 -10.93 5.24
N ALA A 43 -9.54 -10.94 4.56
CA ALA A 43 -9.62 -11.11 3.11
C ALA A 43 -9.02 -9.93 2.32
N ASP A 44 -8.92 -8.76 2.95
CA ASP A 44 -8.37 -7.53 2.37
C ASP A 44 -6.90 -7.29 2.80
N ILE A 45 -6.20 -8.30 3.32
CA ILE A 45 -4.78 -8.19 3.67
C ILE A 45 -3.98 -9.13 2.76
N ASP A 46 -3.02 -8.59 2.01
CA ASP A 46 -2.12 -9.42 1.19
C ASP A 46 -1.24 -10.29 2.10
N PRO A 47 -1.40 -11.63 2.11
CA PRO A 47 -0.67 -12.49 3.03
C PRO A 47 0.84 -12.49 2.77
N ALA A 48 1.30 -12.14 1.56
CA ALA A 48 2.72 -12.12 1.23
C ALA A 48 3.43 -10.86 1.75
N SER A 49 2.72 -9.74 1.90
CA SER A 49 3.33 -8.45 2.26
C SER A 49 2.79 -7.81 3.54
N GLY A 50 1.64 -8.27 4.02
CA GLY A 50 0.88 -7.74 5.15
C GLY A 50 0.18 -6.41 4.91
N TYR A 51 0.15 -5.92 3.65
CA TYR A 51 -0.49 -4.66 3.31
C TYR A 51 -2.02 -4.77 3.20
N ASP A 52 -2.70 -3.69 3.58
CA ASP A 52 -4.11 -3.45 3.33
C ASP A 52 -4.34 -3.27 1.82
N VAL A 53 -5.09 -4.20 1.22
CA VAL A 53 -5.50 -4.21 -0.19
C VAL A 53 -7.02 -4.03 -0.34
N SER A 54 -7.67 -3.46 0.68
CA SER A 54 -9.09 -3.10 0.60
C SER A 54 -9.33 -2.01 -0.45
N GLU A 55 -10.57 -1.91 -0.92
CA GLU A 55 -11.01 -0.85 -1.83
C GLU A 55 -10.76 0.56 -1.27
N ARG A 56 -10.99 0.76 0.03
CA ARG A 56 -10.65 2.02 0.71
C ARG A 56 -9.17 2.36 0.61
N ALA A 57 -8.29 1.37 0.79
CA ALA A 57 -6.85 1.56 0.68
C ALA A 57 -6.42 1.85 -0.77
N TYR A 58 -7.06 1.21 -1.76
CA TYR A 58 -6.88 1.51 -3.17
C TYR A 58 -7.18 2.98 -3.47
N HIS A 59 -8.38 3.46 -3.13
CA HIS A 59 -8.76 4.86 -3.39
C HIS A 59 -7.85 5.85 -2.65
N SER A 60 -7.53 5.58 -1.39
CA SER A 60 -6.61 6.43 -0.61
C SER A 60 -5.22 6.49 -1.26
N SER A 61 -4.70 5.35 -1.73
CA SER A 61 -3.41 5.26 -2.40
C SER A 61 -3.43 6.01 -3.74
N ARG A 62 -4.48 5.80 -4.55
CA ARG A 62 -4.65 6.46 -5.85
C ARG A 62 -4.72 7.98 -5.68
N THR A 63 -5.55 8.47 -4.78
CA THR A 63 -5.66 9.91 -4.47
C THR A 63 -4.31 10.49 -4.08
N ARG A 64 -3.57 9.83 -3.16
CA ARG A 64 -2.26 10.37 -2.75
C ARG A 64 -1.27 10.42 -3.90
N TRP A 65 -1.22 9.39 -4.73
CA TRP A 65 -0.34 9.38 -5.91
C TRP A 65 -0.68 10.50 -6.90
N LEU A 66 -1.97 10.78 -7.11
CA LEU A 66 -2.41 11.88 -7.97
C LEU A 66 -2.06 13.26 -7.39
N GLU A 67 -2.24 13.45 -6.08
CA GLU A 67 -1.82 14.67 -5.38
C GLU A 67 -0.32 14.91 -5.53
N GLU A 68 0.50 13.89 -5.26
CA GLU A 68 1.96 13.99 -5.41
C GLU A 68 2.35 14.28 -6.86
N ALA A 69 1.68 13.64 -7.83
CA ALA A 69 1.96 13.86 -9.24
C ALA A 69 1.67 15.31 -9.64
N ALA A 70 0.53 15.85 -9.19
CA ALA A 70 0.17 17.25 -9.41
C ALA A 70 1.14 18.24 -8.74
N GLU A 71 1.66 17.91 -7.56
CA GLU A 71 2.68 18.72 -6.86
C GLU A 71 4.05 18.67 -7.56
N HIS A 72 4.35 17.57 -8.25
CA HIS A 72 5.66 17.27 -8.84
C HIS A 72 5.58 16.69 -10.27
N PRO A 73 5.04 17.45 -11.25
CA PRO A 73 4.77 16.98 -12.62
C PRO A 73 6.00 16.44 -13.36
N ASP A 74 7.16 17.04 -13.09
CA ASP A 74 8.42 16.76 -13.80
C ASP A 74 9.29 15.70 -13.08
N SER A 75 8.77 15.06 -12.03
CA SER A 75 9.55 14.10 -11.23
C SER A 75 9.56 12.71 -11.85
N ASP A 76 10.66 12.34 -12.52
CA ASP A 76 10.86 11.00 -13.06
C ASP A 76 10.82 9.91 -11.97
N TRP A 77 11.32 10.22 -10.76
CA TRP A 77 11.27 9.28 -9.64
C TRP A 77 9.82 9.01 -9.21
N LEU A 78 9.00 10.06 -9.18
CA LEU A 78 7.59 9.93 -8.81
C LEU A 78 6.80 9.22 -9.91
N ARG A 79 7.04 9.53 -11.19
CA ARG A 79 6.45 8.82 -12.33
C ARG A 79 6.71 7.33 -12.26
N LYS A 80 7.96 6.94 -11.97
CA LYS A 80 8.32 5.53 -11.80
C LYS A 80 7.57 4.89 -10.62
N GLY A 81 7.56 5.56 -9.46
CA GLY A 81 6.84 5.04 -8.28
C GLY A 81 5.33 4.88 -8.51
N TYR A 82 4.74 5.81 -9.26
CA TYR A 82 3.34 5.78 -9.66
C TYR A 82 3.03 4.56 -10.53
N GLN A 83 3.86 4.28 -11.53
CA GLN A 83 3.72 3.10 -12.40
C GLN A 83 3.89 1.79 -11.61
N GLU A 84 4.89 1.72 -10.73
CA GLU A 84 5.10 0.55 -9.86
C GLU A 84 3.91 0.31 -8.91
N ALA A 85 3.27 1.38 -8.43
CA ALA A 85 2.05 1.31 -7.63
C ALA A 85 0.87 0.79 -8.46
N ALA A 86 0.68 1.30 -9.68
CA ALA A 86 -0.35 0.84 -10.61
C ALA A 86 -0.23 -0.66 -10.89
N GLU A 87 0.98 -1.13 -11.27
CA GLU A 87 1.26 -2.55 -11.51
C GLU A 87 1.02 -3.42 -10.26
N THR A 88 1.37 -2.89 -9.08
CA THR A 88 1.17 -3.60 -7.82
C THR A 88 -0.32 -3.78 -7.52
N TRP A 89 -1.13 -2.75 -7.75
CA TRP A 89 -2.58 -2.85 -7.61
C TRP A 89 -3.20 -3.77 -8.67
N ALA A 90 -2.77 -3.67 -9.93
CA ALA A 90 -3.24 -4.54 -11.01
C ALA A 90 -3.01 -6.03 -10.73
N ARG A 91 -1.88 -6.39 -10.10
CA ARG A 91 -1.60 -7.79 -9.70
C ARG A 91 -2.44 -8.28 -8.52
N ARG A 92 -2.79 -7.40 -7.58
CA ARG A 92 -3.42 -7.77 -6.30
C ARG A 92 -4.94 -7.65 -6.31
N ARG A 93 -5.45 -6.64 -7.00
CA ARG A 93 -6.86 -6.25 -7.12
C ARG A 93 -7.15 -5.80 -8.55
N PRO A 94 -7.08 -6.73 -9.53
CA PRO A 94 -7.37 -6.41 -10.93
C PRO A 94 -8.79 -5.87 -11.11
N ASP A 95 -9.71 -6.22 -10.20
CA ASP A 95 -11.08 -5.72 -10.13
C ASP A 95 -11.17 -4.22 -9.83
N LEU A 96 -10.17 -3.64 -9.17
CA LEU A 96 -10.12 -2.21 -8.83
C LEU A 96 -9.17 -1.42 -9.74
N ALA A 97 -8.13 -2.07 -10.27
CA ALA A 97 -7.04 -1.38 -10.94
C ALA A 97 -7.37 -0.87 -12.36
N THR A 98 -8.54 -1.19 -12.91
CA THR A 98 -8.95 -0.75 -14.26
C THR A 98 -9.05 0.76 -14.40
N ASP A 99 -9.33 1.48 -13.31
CA ASP A 99 -9.56 2.93 -13.33
C ASP A 99 -8.34 3.75 -12.86
N TRP A 100 -7.16 3.13 -12.84
CA TRP A 100 -5.91 3.83 -12.55
C TRP A 100 -5.48 4.64 -13.78
N PRO A 101 -5.47 5.98 -13.72
CA PRO A 101 -5.21 6.79 -14.91
C PRO A 101 -3.75 6.66 -15.35
N GLU A 102 -3.49 6.85 -16.63
CA GLU A 102 -2.12 6.99 -17.11
C GLU A 102 -1.51 8.28 -16.53
N TRP A 103 -0.18 8.30 -16.39
CA TRP A 103 0.51 9.45 -15.82
C TRP A 103 0.19 10.73 -16.59
N ASP A 104 0.24 10.69 -17.92
CA ASP A 104 0.02 11.87 -18.74
C ASP A 104 -1.44 12.36 -18.62
N ASP A 105 -2.42 11.45 -18.63
CA ASP A 105 -3.83 11.77 -18.40
C ASP A 105 -4.07 12.40 -17.01
N ALA A 106 -3.38 11.89 -15.99
CA ALA A 106 -3.47 12.41 -14.62
C ALA A 106 -2.91 13.85 -14.50
N MET A 107 -2.01 14.24 -15.41
CA MET A 107 -1.28 15.50 -15.35
C MET A 107 -1.82 16.56 -16.32
N ASP A 108 -2.48 16.16 -17.40
CA ASP A 108 -3.07 17.07 -18.41
C ASP A 108 -4.33 17.80 -17.91
N GLY A 109 -4.73 17.62 -16.65
CA GLY A 109 -5.87 18.34 -16.06
C GLY A 109 -7.22 17.96 -16.66
N GLY A 110 -7.30 16.83 -17.39
CA GLY A 110 -8.56 16.21 -17.72
C GLY A 110 -9.21 15.74 -16.43
N GLU A 111 -10.33 16.35 -16.05
CA GLU A 111 -11.11 15.87 -14.91
C GLU A 111 -11.22 14.34 -14.99
N PRO A 112 -10.86 13.60 -13.91
CA PRO A 112 -10.98 12.16 -13.91
C PRO A 112 -12.44 11.81 -14.19
N ARG A 113 -12.69 11.17 -15.34
CA ARG A 113 -14.01 10.66 -15.73
C ARG A 113 -14.41 9.47 -14.88
#